data_AF-A0A0F2NNQ2-F1
#
_entry.id   AF-A0A0F2NNQ2-F1
#
_cell.length_a   1.000
_cell.length_b   1.000
_cell.length_c   1.000
_cell.angle_alpha   90.00
_cell.angle_beta   90.00
_cell.angle_gamma   90.00
#
_symmetry.space_group_name_H-M   'P 1'
#
loop_
_entity.id
_entity.type
_entity.pdbx_description
1 polymer ?
#
loop_
_entity_poly.entity_id
_entity_poly.type
_entity_poly.pdbx_seq_one_letter_code
_entity_poly.pdbx_strand_id
1 'polypeptide(L)'
;MKSILAFFFLATVLFPVSSFGEDSQYCTQEYFKKISTLYQNRNPETAKIIFQVLCCGDQISKESKRGQFTALVGGYMQENPSLIDHLFTSASSVKNTDAAKIYLDGLWLCSTNECRNKLKERPFQLPAEDVNNLLAESPPDLFSMPINDPATLDFLWGFFFGAGDTKIVDRVYQLLADNWKDLNSSDPIGANRRMLLAAARWSLVSIASQHEFVKDQLEKKNSTVAQALLKEIEMK
;
A
#
# COMPACT_ATOMS: atom_id res chain seq x y z
N MET A 1 -43.14 48.41 38.38
CA MET A 1 -42.65 47.86 37.10
C MET A 1 -41.37 47.10 37.37
N LYS A 2 -41.40 45.76 37.28
CA LYS A 2 -40.27 44.87 37.53
C LYS A 2 -39.60 44.55 36.19
N SER A 3 -38.33 44.92 36.02
CA SER A 3 -37.50 44.44 34.91
C SER A 3 -36.62 43.31 35.42
N ILE A 4 -36.85 42.11 34.89
CA ILE A 4 -36.03 40.92 35.13
C ILE A 4 -34.95 40.90 34.03
N LEU A 5 -33.70 41.17 34.40
CA LEU A 5 -32.54 40.88 33.55
C LEU A 5 -32.22 39.39 33.69
N ALA A 6 -32.48 38.62 32.63
CA ALA A 6 -32.06 37.22 32.55
C ALA A 6 -30.58 37.16 32.15
N PHE A 7 -29.73 36.73 33.08
CA PHE A 7 -28.33 36.41 32.85
C PHE A 7 -28.25 35.02 32.21
N PHE A 8 -27.98 34.95 30.90
CA PHE A 8 -27.60 33.71 30.23
C PHE A 8 -26.12 33.45 30.49
N PHE A 9 -25.83 32.54 31.42
CA PHE A 9 -24.49 31.97 31.58
C PHE A 9 -24.29 30.91 30.49
N LEU A 10 -23.69 31.31 29.35
CA LEU A 10 -23.23 30.38 28.33
C LEU A 10 -21.86 29.85 28.78
N ALA A 11 -21.86 28.75 29.53
CA ALA A 11 -20.63 27.99 29.81
C ALA A 11 -20.23 27.23 28.54
N THR A 12 -19.42 27.86 27.69
CA THR A 12 -18.65 27.16 26.65
C THR A 12 -17.60 26.31 27.34
N VAL A 13 -17.98 25.08 27.70
CA VAL A 13 -17.01 24.02 27.97
C VAL A 13 -16.29 23.76 26.65
N LEU A 14 -15.07 24.28 26.54
CA LEU A 14 -14.10 23.87 25.53
C LEU A 14 -13.74 22.41 25.85
N PHE A 15 -14.57 21.48 25.40
CA PHE A 15 -14.12 20.11 25.21
C PHE A 15 -13.02 20.17 24.14
N PRO A 16 -11.81 19.63 24.39
CA PRO A 16 -10.89 19.39 23.30
C PRO A 16 -11.63 18.51 22.30
N VAL A 17 -11.62 18.94 21.03
CA VAL A 17 -12.11 18.14 19.92
C VAL A 17 -11.25 16.87 19.86
N SER A 18 -11.63 15.85 20.61
CA SER A 18 -11.16 14.49 20.41
C SER A 18 -12.02 13.88 19.29
N SER A 19 -11.84 14.36 18.05
CA SER A 19 -12.45 13.72 16.88
C SER A 19 -11.47 12.70 16.27
N PHE A 20 -11.14 11.68 17.06
CA PHE A 20 -10.84 10.36 16.49
C PHE A 20 -12.03 9.48 16.85
N GLY A 21 -13.15 9.77 16.21
CA GLY A 21 -14.36 8.96 16.28
C GLY A 21 -14.18 7.67 15.51
N GLU A 22 -14.94 6.65 15.92
CA GLU A 22 -15.08 5.30 15.38
C GLU A 22 -15.62 5.28 13.93
N ASP A 23 -14.90 5.90 12.99
CA ASP A 23 -15.33 5.98 11.60
C ASP A 23 -14.83 4.75 10.83
N SER A 24 -15.57 3.64 10.94
CA SER A 24 -15.53 2.54 9.96
C SER A 24 -15.90 2.98 8.53
N GLN A 25 -16.27 4.25 8.35
CA GLN A 25 -16.64 4.90 7.10
C GLN A 25 -15.46 5.10 6.13
N TYR A 26 -14.22 4.84 6.57
CA TYR A 26 -13.01 5.05 5.76
C TYR A 26 -12.61 3.84 4.88
N CYS A 27 -13.32 2.71 4.96
CA CYS A 27 -13.04 1.48 4.18
C CYS A 27 -13.73 1.43 2.80
N THR A 28 -13.98 2.56 2.14
CA THR A 28 -14.77 2.56 0.88
C THR A 28 -13.90 2.25 -0.35
N GLN A 29 -14.54 1.84 -1.45
CA GLN A 29 -13.90 1.70 -2.77
C GLN A 29 -13.17 2.99 -3.21
N GLU A 30 -13.64 4.15 -2.75
CA GLU A 30 -13.00 5.44 -3.00
C GLU A 30 -11.58 5.53 -2.40
N TYR A 31 -11.36 4.96 -1.21
CA TYR A 31 -10.06 4.96 -0.57
C TYR A 31 -9.07 4.01 -1.24
N PHE A 32 -9.53 2.84 -1.70
CA PHE A 32 -8.69 1.95 -2.51
C PHE A 32 -8.25 2.62 -3.81
N LYS A 33 -9.16 3.36 -4.46
CA LYS A 33 -8.83 4.17 -5.64
C LYS A 33 -7.82 5.28 -5.35
N LYS A 34 -7.94 5.95 -4.18
CA LYS A 34 -6.95 6.94 -3.73
C LYS A 34 -5.58 6.29 -3.50
N ILE A 35 -5.54 5.11 -2.87
CA ILE A 35 -4.29 4.37 -2.67
C ILE A 35 -3.64 3.99 -3.98
N SER A 36 -4.40 3.45 -4.93
CA SER A 36 -3.81 2.96 -6.19
C SER A 36 -3.21 4.08 -7.06
N THR A 37 -3.53 5.34 -6.76
CA THR A 37 -3.00 6.55 -7.42
C THR A 37 -2.05 7.37 -6.54
N LEU A 38 -1.63 6.87 -5.37
CA LEU A 38 -0.79 7.63 -4.42
C LEU A 38 0.50 8.15 -5.04
N TYR A 39 1.19 7.33 -5.84
CA TYR A 39 2.43 7.72 -6.51
C TYR A 39 2.29 8.96 -7.41
N GLN A 40 1.07 9.27 -7.88
CA GLN A 40 0.77 10.42 -8.74
C GLN A 40 0.61 11.73 -7.93
N ASN A 41 0.31 11.64 -6.64
CA ASN A 41 0.03 12.79 -5.77
C ASN A 41 0.82 12.67 -4.47
N ARG A 42 2.05 13.19 -4.48
CA ARG A 42 3.00 13.07 -3.37
C ARG A 42 2.98 14.31 -2.49
N ASN A 43 2.14 14.32 -1.45
CA ASN A 43 2.02 15.45 -0.53
C ASN A 43 1.62 15.02 0.90
N PRO A 44 1.71 15.90 1.91
CA PRO A 44 1.36 15.56 3.30
C PRO A 44 -0.07 15.03 3.50
N GLU A 45 -1.04 15.44 2.68
CA GLU A 45 -2.42 14.92 2.78
C GLU A 45 -2.51 13.46 2.31
N THR A 46 -1.75 13.09 1.29
CA THR A 46 -1.68 11.69 0.84
C THR A 46 -1.01 10.75 1.84
N ALA A 47 -0.07 11.25 2.64
CA ALA A 47 0.48 10.50 3.77
C ALA A 47 -0.60 10.14 4.80
N LYS A 48 -1.56 11.05 5.06
CA LYS A 48 -2.70 10.78 5.95
C LYS A 48 -3.64 9.72 5.38
N ILE A 49 -3.78 9.63 4.06
CA ILE A 49 -4.64 8.61 3.41
C ILE A 49 -4.10 7.20 3.68
N ILE A 50 -2.78 6.99 3.54
CA ILE A 50 -2.15 5.70 3.87
C ILE A 50 -2.51 5.30 5.29
N PHE A 51 -2.37 6.25 6.22
CA PHE A 51 -2.68 6.04 7.61
C PHE A 51 -4.15 5.72 7.89
N GLN A 52 -5.08 6.46 7.27
CA GLN A 52 -6.52 6.22 7.43
C GLN A 52 -6.88 4.81 6.99
N VAL A 53 -6.29 4.33 5.89
CA VAL A 53 -6.52 2.97 5.40
C VAL A 53 -5.85 1.91 6.28
N LEU A 54 -4.71 2.19 6.89
CA LEU A 54 -4.14 1.30 7.90
C LEU A 54 -5.01 1.22 9.15
N CYS A 55 -5.75 2.28 9.49
CA CYS A 55 -6.69 2.28 10.62
C CYS A 55 -8.05 1.63 10.28
N CYS A 56 -8.28 1.24 9.02
CA CYS A 56 -9.53 0.68 8.52
C CYS A 56 -9.70 -0.82 8.90
N GLY A 57 -10.06 -1.06 10.17
CA GLY A 57 -10.60 -2.32 10.68
C GLY A 57 -9.65 -3.53 10.71
N ASP A 58 -10.22 -4.71 10.97
CA ASP A 58 -9.49 -5.99 11.16
C ASP A 58 -8.85 -6.55 9.86
N GLN A 59 -8.80 -5.78 8.76
CA GLN A 59 -8.24 -6.28 7.50
C GLN A 59 -6.71 -6.25 7.49
N ILE A 60 -6.10 -5.32 8.21
CA ILE A 60 -4.63 -5.21 8.38
C ILE A 60 -4.04 -6.35 9.23
N SER A 61 -4.84 -6.96 10.12
CA SER A 61 -4.38 -8.10 10.93
C SER A 61 -4.30 -9.40 10.13
N LYS A 62 -4.87 -9.44 8.91
CA LYS A 62 -4.68 -10.56 7.98
C LYS A 62 -3.26 -10.51 7.40
N GLU A 63 -2.51 -11.57 7.62
CA GLU A 63 -1.12 -11.71 7.16
C GLU A 63 -0.96 -11.42 5.66
N SER A 64 -1.91 -11.86 4.83
CA SER A 64 -1.89 -11.62 3.38
C SER A 64 -2.00 -10.15 2.97
N LYS A 65 -2.60 -9.30 3.81
CA LYS A 65 -2.75 -7.85 3.55
C LYS A 65 -1.66 -7.01 4.20
N ARG A 66 -1.10 -7.49 5.30
CA ARG A 66 0.04 -6.84 5.96
C ARG A 66 1.22 -6.62 5.00
N GLY A 67 1.57 -7.62 4.20
CA GLY A 67 2.67 -7.52 3.22
C GLY A 67 2.42 -6.42 2.18
N GLN A 68 1.23 -6.39 1.59
CA GLN A 68 0.82 -5.35 0.63
C GLN A 68 0.97 -3.94 1.21
N PHE A 69 0.49 -3.73 2.44
CA PHE A 69 0.54 -2.43 3.08
C PHE A 69 1.95 -2.04 3.54
N THR A 70 2.75 -3.00 3.99
CA THR A 70 4.18 -2.80 4.27
C THR A 70 4.91 -2.30 3.02
N ALA A 71 4.65 -2.95 1.88
CA ALA A 71 5.20 -2.57 0.59
C ALA A 71 4.75 -1.17 0.15
N LEU A 72 3.47 -0.85 0.33
CA LEU A 72 2.91 0.48 0.07
C LEU A 72 3.62 1.57 0.88
N VAL A 73 3.75 1.38 2.19
CA VAL A 73 4.41 2.34 3.08
C VAL A 73 5.88 2.50 2.70
N GLY A 74 6.60 1.38 2.50
CA GLY A 74 8.02 1.40 2.14
C GLY A 74 8.29 2.10 0.81
N GLY A 75 7.50 1.79 -0.23
CA GLY A 75 7.61 2.45 -1.53
C GLY A 75 7.28 3.94 -1.47
N TYR A 76 6.26 4.32 -0.70
CA TYR A 76 5.92 5.73 -0.51
C TYR A 76 7.04 6.49 0.21
N MET A 77 7.60 5.93 1.30
CA MET A 77 8.68 6.58 2.05
C MET A 77 9.97 6.69 1.24
N GLN A 78 10.31 5.67 0.46
CA GLN A 78 11.48 5.67 -0.41
C GLN A 78 11.45 6.85 -1.38
N GLU A 79 10.28 7.14 -1.93
CA GLU A 79 10.05 8.21 -2.89
C GLU A 79 9.74 9.57 -2.26
N ASN A 80 9.52 9.61 -0.93
CA ASN A 80 9.16 10.82 -0.20
C ASN A 80 9.90 10.95 1.14
N PRO A 81 11.24 11.02 1.17
CA PRO A 81 11.99 11.06 2.42
C PRO A 81 11.60 12.21 3.35
N SER A 82 11.22 13.38 2.80
CA SER A 82 10.77 14.54 3.58
C SER A 82 9.42 14.35 4.28
N LEU A 83 8.65 13.31 3.93
CA LEU A 83 7.34 13.02 4.52
C LEU A 83 7.40 11.89 5.57
N ILE A 84 8.57 11.30 5.82
CA ILE A 84 8.77 10.25 6.81
C ILE A 84 8.28 10.69 8.19
N ASP A 85 8.67 11.89 8.64
CA ASP A 85 8.28 12.41 9.96
C ASP A 85 6.76 12.68 10.08
N HIS A 86 6.11 13.07 8.97
CA HIS A 86 4.66 13.27 8.95
C HIS A 86 3.89 11.95 9.06
N LEU A 87 4.32 10.92 8.32
CA LEU A 87 3.78 9.56 8.44
C LEU A 87 4.00 9.02 9.85
N PHE A 88 5.20 9.23 10.37
CA PHE A 88 5.58 8.76 11.69
C PHE A 88 4.73 9.42 12.80
N THR A 89 4.57 10.74 12.76
CA THR A 89 3.71 11.47 13.72
C THR A 89 2.27 10.96 13.70
N SER A 90 1.75 10.65 12.50
CA SER A 90 0.43 10.06 12.34
C SER A 90 0.38 8.67 12.98
N ALA A 91 1.34 7.81 12.66
CA ALA A 91 1.47 6.45 13.18
C ALA A 91 1.55 6.38 14.72
N SER A 92 2.30 7.29 15.35
CA SER A 92 2.43 7.35 16.82
C SER A 92 1.17 7.76 17.56
N SER A 93 0.22 8.43 16.89
CA SER A 93 -1.01 8.87 17.54
C SER A 93 -2.05 7.75 17.70
N VAL A 94 -1.82 6.54 17.18
CA VAL A 94 -2.78 5.43 17.23
C VAL A 94 -2.41 4.45 18.32
N LYS A 95 -3.44 3.94 18.99
CA LYS A 95 -3.34 2.77 19.89
C LYS A 95 -3.27 1.43 19.15
N ASN A 96 -3.23 1.42 17.82
CA ASN A 96 -3.26 0.21 16.98
C ASN A 96 -1.82 -0.26 16.72
N THR A 97 -1.42 -1.31 17.44
CA THR A 97 -0.09 -1.91 17.35
C THR A 97 0.22 -2.52 15.99
N ASP A 98 -0.79 -3.03 15.26
CA ASP A 98 -0.60 -3.66 13.95
C ASP A 98 -0.25 -2.62 12.89
N ALA A 99 -0.96 -1.49 12.88
CA ALA A 99 -0.64 -0.37 12.01
C ALA A 99 0.78 0.16 12.28
N ALA A 100 1.15 0.32 13.56
CA ALA A 100 2.50 0.72 13.95
C ALA A 100 3.58 -0.27 13.45
N LYS A 101 3.29 -1.58 13.50
CA LYS A 101 4.22 -2.60 13.00
C LYS A 101 4.36 -2.55 11.48
N ILE A 102 3.26 -2.34 10.73
CA ILE A 102 3.32 -2.12 9.27
C ILE A 102 4.18 -0.90 8.92
N TYR A 103 4.09 0.18 9.70
CA TYR A 103 4.95 1.36 9.50
C TYR A 103 6.43 1.05 9.73
N LEU A 104 6.73 0.29 10.79
CA LEU A 104 8.09 -0.12 11.10
C LEU A 104 8.67 -1.01 9.98
N ASP A 105 7.89 -2.00 9.54
CA ASP A 105 8.28 -2.90 8.45
C ASP A 105 8.45 -2.10 7.14
N GLY A 106 7.61 -1.09 6.89
CA GLY A 106 7.73 -0.19 5.74
C GLY A 106 9.00 0.68 5.78
N LEU A 107 9.35 1.23 6.95
CA LEU A 107 10.61 1.94 7.16
C LEU A 107 11.82 1.04 6.90
N TRP A 108 11.76 -0.21 7.35
CA TRP A 108 12.79 -1.20 7.05
C TRP A 108 12.89 -1.46 5.55
N LEU A 109 11.75 -1.70 4.88
CA LEU A 109 11.69 -1.98 3.44
C LEU A 109 12.19 -0.82 2.56
N CYS A 110 11.90 0.43 2.95
CA CYS A 110 12.30 1.66 2.24
C CYS A 110 13.80 1.71 1.89
N SER A 111 14.67 1.06 2.69
CA SER A 111 16.09 0.84 2.37
C SER A 111 16.95 2.08 2.13
N THR A 112 16.45 3.29 2.38
CA THR A 112 17.25 4.53 2.31
C THR A 112 18.04 4.75 3.61
N ASN A 113 19.04 5.64 3.58
CA ASN A 113 19.79 5.98 4.79
C ASN A 113 18.89 6.72 5.80
N GLU A 114 18.00 7.56 5.30
CA GLU A 114 17.01 8.32 6.06
C GLU A 114 16.06 7.38 6.80
N CYS A 115 15.47 6.41 6.10
CA CYS A 115 14.57 5.41 6.69
C CYS A 115 15.31 4.54 7.73
N ARG A 116 16.54 4.10 7.43
CA ARG A 116 17.38 3.33 8.39
C ARG A 116 17.72 4.14 9.64
N ASN A 117 18.05 5.42 9.50
CA ASN A 117 18.34 6.28 10.64
C ASN A 117 17.10 6.49 11.49
N LYS A 118 15.94 6.72 10.84
CA LYS A 118 14.66 6.83 11.54
C LYS A 118 14.29 5.55 12.30
N LEU A 119 14.54 4.38 11.72
CA LEU A 119 14.31 3.09 12.38
C LEU A 119 15.16 2.95 13.67
N LYS A 120 16.41 3.44 13.65
CA LYS A 120 17.31 3.43 14.83
C LYS A 120 16.90 4.40 15.94
N GLU A 121 16.15 5.45 15.62
CA GLU A 121 15.57 6.37 16.62
C GLU A 121 14.49 5.71 17.48
N ARG A 122 14.08 4.47 17.15
CA ARG A 122 13.08 3.66 17.85
C ARG A 122 11.78 4.43 18.04
N PRO A 123 11.12 4.78 16.94
CA PRO A 123 10.20 5.89 17.01
C PRO A 123 8.85 5.40 17.62
N PHE A 124 8.57 4.09 17.66
CA PHE A 124 7.37 3.52 18.32
C PHE A 124 7.66 2.89 19.70
N GLN A 125 6.62 2.81 20.55
CA GLN A 125 6.62 2.01 21.79
C GLN A 125 6.55 0.49 21.51
N LEU A 126 7.40 0.01 20.60
CA LEU A 126 7.55 -1.41 20.30
C LEU A 126 8.74 -1.99 21.07
N PRO A 127 8.74 -3.32 21.34
CA PRO A 127 9.89 -3.98 21.94
C PRO A 127 11.17 -3.70 21.16
N ALA A 128 12.26 -3.39 21.86
CA ALA A 128 13.55 -3.11 21.22
C ALA A 128 14.05 -4.28 20.35
N GLU A 129 13.65 -5.51 20.70
CA GLU A 129 13.96 -6.72 19.93
C GLU A 129 13.37 -6.69 18.51
N ASP A 130 12.13 -6.21 18.31
CA ASP A 130 11.49 -6.14 17.00
C ASP A 130 12.30 -5.23 16.05
N VAL A 131 12.72 -4.06 16.55
CA VAL A 131 13.54 -3.11 15.80
C VAL A 131 14.93 -3.68 15.51
N ASN A 132 15.56 -4.31 16.52
CA ASN A 132 16.89 -4.89 16.36
C ASN A 132 16.89 -6.03 15.33
N ASN A 133 15.83 -6.86 15.30
CA ASN A 133 15.68 -7.94 14.31
C ASN A 133 15.58 -7.38 12.89
N LEU A 134 14.77 -6.34 12.67
CA LEU A 134 14.69 -5.67 11.37
C LEU A 134 16.05 -5.04 10.98
N LEU A 135 16.78 -4.46 11.91
CA LEU A 135 18.10 -3.87 11.63
C LEU A 135 19.20 -4.92 11.39
N ALA A 136 19.01 -6.17 11.81
CA ALA A 136 19.97 -7.25 11.61
C ALA A 136 19.90 -7.85 10.19
N GLU A 137 18.76 -7.71 9.52
CA GLU A 137 18.52 -8.27 8.19
C GLU A 137 18.35 -7.18 7.14
N SER A 138 18.83 -7.45 5.92
CA SER A 138 18.51 -6.58 4.79
C SER A 138 17.10 -6.90 4.30
N PRO A 139 16.31 -5.89 3.91
CA PRO A 139 15.01 -6.11 3.30
C PRO A 139 15.13 -6.89 1.99
N PRO A 140 14.06 -7.61 1.59
CA PRO A 140 14.06 -8.36 0.34
C PRO A 140 14.23 -7.42 -0.85
N ASP A 141 15.04 -7.84 -1.82
CA ASP A 141 15.14 -7.12 -3.08
C ASP A 141 13.90 -7.39 -3.94
N LEU A 142 13.08 -6.36 -4.08
CA LEU A 142 11.79 -6.41 -4.78
C LEU A 142 11.93 -6.67 -6.28
N PHE A 143 13.11 -6.48 -6.85
CA PHE A 143 13.35 -6.69 -8.28
C PHE A 143 13.87 -8.10 -8.59
N SER A 144 14.37 -8.82 -7.59
CA SER A 144 14.87 -10.19 -7.74
C SER A 144 14.06 -11.25 -6.99
N MET A 145 13.23 -10.89 -6.01
CA MET A 145 12.44 -11.86 -5.24
C MET A 145 11.48 -12.66 -6.14
N PRO A 146 11.41 -14.00 -6.04
CA PRO A 146 10.60 -14.81 -6.94
C PRO A 146 9.10 -14.59 -6.70
N ILE A 147 8.30 -14.56 -7.78
CA ILE A 147 6.83 -14.49 -7.70
C ILE A 147 6.28 -15.92 -7.70
N ASN A 148 6.11 -16.50 -6.53
CA ASN A 148 5.70 -17.91 -6.37
C ASN A 148 4.27 -18.09 -5.87
N ASP A 149 3.63 -17.02 -5.40
CA ASP A 149 2.30 -17.05 -4.81
C ASP A 149 1.58 -15.69 -5.01
N PRO A 150 0.24 -15.66 -4.84
CA PRO A 150 -0.53 -14.42 -4.97
C PRO A 150 -0.20 -13.33 -3.95
N ALA A 151 0.28 -13.66 -2.74
CA ALA A 151 0.63 -12.65 -1.75
C ALA A 151 1.87 -11.85 -2.19
N THR A 152 2.80 -12.48 -2.90
CA THR A 152 3.91 -11.79 -3.55
C THR A 152 3.42 -10.78 -4.60
N LEU A 153 2.37 -11.08 -5.37
CA LEU A 153 1.77 -10.12 -6.30
C LEU A 153 1.18 -8.91 -5.55
N ASP A 154 0.41 -9.18 -4.50
CA ASP A 154 -0.16 -8.13 -3.63
C ASP A 154 0.94 -7.24 -3.02
N PHE A 155 2.05 -7.85 -2.59
CA PHE A 155 3.23 -7.14 -2.09
C PHE A 155 3.83 -6.21 -3.16
N LEU A 156 4.12 -6.75 -4.36
CA LEU A 156 4.69 -5.96 -5.46
C LEU A 156 3.77 -4.80 -5.87
N TRP A 157 2.46 -5.05 -6.01
CA TRP A 157 1.50 -4.00 -6.31
C TRP A 157 1.40 -2.94 -5.22
N GLY A 158 1.49 -3.34 -3.95
CA GLY A 158 1.61 -2.41 -2.83
C GLY A 158 2.77 -1.44 -3.03
N PHE A 159 3.96 -1.96 -3.33
CA PHE A 159 5.13 -1.13 -3.62
C PHE A 159 4.90 -0.21 -4.83
N PHE A 160 4.34 -0.71 -5.93
CA PHE A 160 4.00 0.12 -7.10
C PHE A 160 3.05 1.26 -6.75
N PHE A 161 2.03 1.04 -5.93
CA PHE A 161 1.10 2.11 -5.56
C PHE A 161 1.77 3.19 -4.71
N GLY A 162 2.76 2.83 -3.89
CA GLY A 162 3.53 3.76 -3.07
C GLY A 162 4.58 4.51 -3.88
N ALA A 163 5.37 3.79 -4.68
CA ALA A 163 6.54 4.33 -5.37
C ALA A 163 6.28 4.75 -6.82
N GLY A 164 5.35 4.10 -7.52
CA GLY A 164 5.13 4.28 -8.96
C GLY A 164 6.21 3.63 -9.83
N ASP A 165 7.03 2.73 -9.30
CA ASP A 165 8.13 2.10 -10.04
C ASP A 165 7.61 1.09 -11.09
N THR A 166 7.77 1.43 -12.36
CA THR A 166 7.30 0.63 -13.49
C THR A 166 7.98 -0.73 -13.61
N LYS A 167 9.14 -0.94 -12.97
CA LYS A 167 9.79 -2.25 -12.93
C LYS A 167 8.87 -3.30 -12.32
N ILE A 168 7.99 -2.91 -11.39
CA ILE A 168 6.98 -3.83 -10.84
C ILE A 168 6.02 -4.32 -11.93
N VAL A 169 5.51 -3.40 -12.76
CA VAL A 169 4.64 -3.73 -13.89
C VAL A 169 5.37 -4.67 -14.85
N ASP A 170 6.63 -4.38 -15.13
CA ASP A 170 7.48 -5.20 -15.99
C ASP A 170 7.66 -6.61 -15.45
N ARG A 171 7.85 -6.78 -14.14
CA ARG A 171 7.99 -8.11 -13.52
C ARG A 171 6.72 -8.94 -13.64
N VAL A 172 5.55 -8.34 -13.36
CA VAL A 172 4.26 -9.04 -13.48
C VAL A 172 3.98 -9.39 -14.94
N TYR A 173 4.26 -8.47 -15.87
CA TYR A 173 4.17 -8.73 -17.30
C TYR A 173 5.12 -9.85 -17.74
N GLN A 174 6.38 -9.84 -17.30
CA GLN A 174 7.37 -10.85 -17.67
C GLN A 174 6.96 -12.24 -17.18
N LEU A 175 6.45 -12.35 -15.95
CA LEU A 175 5.87 -13.59 -15.43
C LEU A 175 4.79 -14.15 -16.37
N LEU A 176 3.91 -13.30 -16.88
CA LEU A 176 2.86 -13.71 -17.82
C LEU A 176 3.42 -14.06 -19.20
N ALA A 177 4.36 -13.26 -19.71
CA ALA A 177 4.97 -13.49 -21.02
C ALA A 177 5.70 -14.84 -21.08
N ASP A 178 6.49 -15.15 -20.06
CA ASP A 178 7.25 -16.41 -19.97
C ASP A 178 6.34 -17.64 -19.83
N ASN A 179 5.11 -17.45 -19.35
CA ASN A 179 4.17 -18.53 -19.04
C ASN A 179 2.87 -18.44 -19.86
N TRP A 180 2.88 -17.66 -20.95
CA TRP A 180 1.68 -17.35 -21.70
C TRP A 180 1.05 -18.59 -22.34
N LYS A 181 1.90 -19.47 -22.86
CA LYS A 181 1.48 -20.75 -23.45
C LYS A 181 0.80 -21.63 -22.39
N ASP A 182 1.46 -21.80 -21.25
CA ASP A 182 0.98 -22.63 -20.14
C ASP A 182 -0.38 -22.15 -19.62
N LEU A 183 -0.54 -20.83 -19.46
CA LEU A 183 -1.78 -20.22 -19.01
C LEU A 183 -2.96 -20.45 -19.97
N ASN A 184 -2.71 -20.45 -21.28
CA ASN A 184 -3.73 -20.57 -22.31
C ASN A 184 -3.85 -21.98 -22.92
N SER A 185 -3.03 -22.93 -22.46
CA SER A 185 -3.10 -24.33 -22.87
C SER A 185 -4.07 -25.14 -21.99
N SER A 186 -4.57 -26.23 -22.56
CA SER A 186 -5.28 -27.28 -21.81
C SER A 186 -4.31 -28.22 -21.08
N ASP A 187 -3.00 -28.00 -21.20
CA ASP A 187 -2.01 -28.86 -20.58
C ASP A 187 -2.07 -28.75 -19.04
N PRO A 188 -1.84 -29.87 -18.33
CA PRO A 188 -1.86 -29.88 -16.88
C PRO A 188 -0.67 -29.09 -16.33
N ILE A 189 -0.94 -27.86 -15.88
CA ILE A 189 -0.09 -27.14 -14.93
C ILE A 189 -0.68 -27.32 -13.52
N GLY A 190 0.19 -27.39 -12.50
CA GLY A 190 -0.26 -27.54 -11.12
C GLY A 190 -1.26 -26.44 -10.69
N ALA A 191 -2.25 -26.78 -9.87
CA ALA A 191 -3.33 -25.88 -9.48
C ALA A 191 -2.83 -24.53 -8.93
N ASN A 192 -1.82 -24.57 -8.05
CA ASN A 192 -1.22 -23.36 -7.47
C ASN A 192 -0.58 -22.47 -8.54
N ARG A 193 0.11 -23.06 -9.52
CA ARG A 193 0.71 -22.31 -10.64
C ARG A 193 -0.37 -21.66 -11.51
N ARG A 194 -1.45 -22.39 -11.80
CA ARG A 194 -2.59 -21.85 -12.56
C ARG A 194 -3.25 -20.68 -11.82
N MET A 195 -3.46 -20.81 -10.51
CA MET A 195 -4.02 -19.75 -9.67
C MET A 195 -3.12 -18.51 -9.64
N LEU A 196 -1.81 -18.68 -9.50
CA LEU A 196 -0.85 -17.57 -9.55
C LEU A 196 -0.90 -16.83 -10.89
N LEU A 197 -0.82 -17.55 -12.01
CA LEU A 197 -0.82 -16.92 -13.34
C LEU A 197 -2.17 -16.25 -13.64
N ALA A 198 -3.28 -16.84 -13.21
CA ALA A 198 -4.60 -16.22 -13.30
C ALA A 198 -4.69 -14.93 -12.46
N ALA A 199 -4.16 -14.93 -11.23
CA ALA A 199 -4.10 -13.74 -10.37
C ALA A 199 -3.22 -12.65 -10.98
N ALA A 200 -2.07 -13.00 -11.57
CA ALA A 200 -1.19 -12.07 -12.27
C ALA A 200 -1.90 -11.43 -13.47
N ARG A 201 -2.56 -12.22 -14.33
CA ARG A 201 -3.34 -11.73 -15.47
C ARG A 201 -4.47 -10.82 -15.02
N TRP A 202 -5.28 -11.28 -14.06
CA TRP A 202 -6.42 -10.53 -13.57
C TRP A 202 -5.98 -9.19 -12.95
N SER A 203 -4.95 -9.19 -12.09
CA SER A 203 -4.47 -7.98 -11.43
C SER A 203 -3.89 -6.98 -12.43
N LEU A 204 -3.05 -7.44 -13.37
CA LEU A 204 -2.47 -6.57 -14.40
C LEU A 204 -3.54 -5.94 -15.29
N VAL A 205 -4.51 -6.71 -15.78
CA VAL A 205 -5.63 -6.20 -16.59
C VAL A 205 -6.51 -5.24 -15.77
N SER A 206 -6.84 -5.59 -14.53
CA SER A 206 -7.67 -4.76 -13.65
C SER A 206 -7.02 -3.42 -13.32
N ILE A 207 -5.72 -3.42 -13.07
CA ILE A 207 -4.98 -2.19 -12.78
C ILE A 207 -4.80 -1.36 -14.06
N ALA A 208 -4.41 -1.98 -15.17
CA ALA A 208 -4.25 -1.27 -16.45
C ALA A 208 -5.56 -0.66 -16.96
N SER A 209 -6.72 -1.26 -16.69
CA SER A 209 -8.02 -0.66 -17.05
C SER A 209 -8.38 0.58 -16.23
N GLN A 210 -7.73 0.79 -15.08
CA GLN A 210 -7.98 1.92 -14.17
C GLN A 210 -6.84 2.94 -14.15
N HIS A 211 -5.67 2.56 -14.66
CA HIS A 211 -4.44 3.36 -14.61
C HIS A 211 -3.81 3.47 -15.99
N GLU A 212 -3.98 4.64 -16.63
CA GLU A 212 -3.40 4.96 -17.94
C GLU A 212 -1.89 4.71 -17.97
N PHE A 213 -1.18 5.07 -16.89
CA PHE A 213 0.26 4.82 -16.79
C PHE A 213 0.65 3.34 -16.94
N VAL A 214 -0.14 2.40 -16.37
CA VAL A 214 0.13 0.96 -16.49
C VAL A 214 -0.26 0.46 -17.88
N LYS A 215 -1.35 0.99 -18.44
CA LYS A 215 -1.77 0.70 -19.81
C LYS A 215 -0.67 1.10 -20.81
N ASP A 216 -0.11 2.30 -20.69
CA ASP A 216 0.99 2.79 -21.54
C ASP A 216 2.22 1.87 -21.47
N GLN A 217 2.53 1.30 -20.29
CA GLN A 217 3.63 0.34 -20.17
C GLN A 217 3.36 -0.93 -20.97
N LEU A 218 2.10 -1.42 -21.01
CA LEU A 218 1.72 -2.57 -21.83
C LEU A 218 1.78 -2.25 -23.32
N GLU A 219 1.29 -1.09 -23.75
CA GLU A 219 1.34 -0.64 -25.15
C GLU A 219 2.78 -0.59 -25.68
N LYS A 220 3.74 -0.18 -24.84
CA LYS A 220 5.17 -0.16 -25.18
C LYS A 220 5.80 -1.54 -25.39
N LYS A 221 5.20 -2.64 -24.89
CA LYS A 221 5.80 -3.98 -25.01
C LYS A 221 5.74 -4.56 -26.42
N ASN A 222 4.81 -4.09 -27.26
CA ASN A 222 4.64 -4.51 -28.66
C ASN A 222 4.81 -6.03 -28.90
N SER A 223 4.08 -6.84 -28.12
CA SER A 223 4.12 -8.31 -28.18
C SER A 223 2.71 -8.88 -28.33
N THR A 224 2.60 -10.14 -28.76
CA THR A 224 1.31 -10.85 -28.83
C THR A 224 0.64 -10.98 -27.46
N VAL A 225 1.43 -11.15 -26.40
CA VAL A 225 0.96 -11.20 -25.01
C VAL A 225 0.37 -9.85 -24.60
N ALA A 226 1.10 -8.77 -24.86
CA ALA A 226 0.63 -7.41 -24.54
C ALA A 226 -0.64 -7.06 -25.31
N GLN A 227 -0.70 -7.37 -26.61
CA GLN A 227 -1.89 -7.16 -27.43
C GLN A 227 -3.11 -7.93 -26.91
N ALA A 228 -2.93 -9.18 -26.46
CA ALA A 228 -4.02 -9.97 -25.89
C ALA A 228 -4.52 -9.36 -24.56
N LEU A 229 -3.61 -8.94 -23.68
CA LEU A 229 -3.95 -8.26 -22.43
C LEU A 229 -4.66 -6.92 -22.68
N LEU A 230 -4.19 -6.13 -23.65
CA LEU A 230 -4.83 -4.86 -24.05
C LEU A 230 -6.25 -5.08 -24.57
N LYS A 231 -6.45 -6.11 -25.39
CA LYS A 231 -7.79 -6.50 -25.85
C LYS A 231 -8.72 -6.88 -24.69
N GLU A 232 -8.21 -7.55 -23.66
CA GLU A 232 -9.00 -7.85 -22.45
C GLU A 232 -9.41 -6.61 -21.68
N ILE A 233 -8.58 -5.56 -21.69
CA ILE A 233 -8.92 -4.27 -21.08
C ILE A 233 -10.08 -3.62 -21.82
N GLU A 234 -10.09 -3.67 -23.15
CA GLU A 234 -11.15 -3.07 -23.99
C GLU A 234 -12.51 -3.78 -23.90
N MET A 235 -12.53 -5.03 -23.45
CA MET A 235 -13.76 -5.83 -23.32
C MET A 235 -14.46 -5.66 -21.96
N LYS A 236 -13.87 -4.92 -21.02
CA LYS A 236 -14.44 -4.66 -19.69
C LYS A 236 -15.18 -3.33 -19.64
#